data_AF-A0A7I8DXE7-F1
#
_entry.id   AF-A0A7I8DXE7-F1
#
_cell.length_a   1.000
_cell.length_b   1.000
_cell.length_c   1.000
_cell.angle_alpha   90.00
_cell.angle_beta   90.00
_cell.angle_gamma   90.00
#
_symmetry.space_group_name_H-M   'P 1'
#
loop_
_entity.id
_entity.type
_entity.pdbx_description
1 polymer ?
#
loop_
_entity_poly.entity_id
_entity_poly.type
_entity_poly.pdbx_seq_one_letter_code
_entity_poly.pdbx_strand_id
1 'polypeptide(L)'
;MMNRFIEHIGNLYSIILTILTLFLGEHWILFMVLLLLNIIDTLTGWIKSRINNKENSMAGLKGIMKKLVQWILVLLAFVIPVCFKELGAVINIDLSILAFLGWYVLASLIINEYRSILENLVEAGCDVPQVLVKGLEVASKKIDNFNENE
;
A
#
# COMPACT_ATOMS: atom_id res chain seq x y z
N MET A 1 -35.57 -15.15 -4.98
CA MET A 1 -34.84 -14.19 -4.13
C MET A 1 -33.35 -14.50 -4.09
N MET A 2 -32.94 -15.77 -3.91
CA MET A 2 -31.53 -16.23 -3.95
C MET A 2 -30.78 -15.87 -5.24
N ASN A 3 -31.39 -16.07 -6.42
CA ASN A 3 -30.72 -15.77 -7.71
C ASN A 3 -30.38 -14.28 -7.90
N ARG A 4 -31.26 -13.36 -7.48
CA ARG A 4 -30.98 -11.91 -7.61
C ARG A 4 -29.83 -11.48 -6.69
N PHE A 5 -29.71 -12.07 -5.51
CA PHE A 5 -28.62 -11.79 -4.58
C PHE A 5 -27.28 -12.29 -5.12
N ILE A 6 -27.24 -13.51 -5.66
CA ILE A 6 -26.06 -14.07 -6.32
C ILE A 6 -25.67 -13.25 -7.56
N GLU A 7 -26.65 -12.80 -8.36
CA GLU A 7 -26.42 -11.90 -9.49
C GLU A 7 -25.82 -10.55 -9.04
N HIS A 8 -26.30 -9.95 -7.94
CA HIS A 8 -25.73 -8.70 -7.42
C HIS A 8 -24.29 -8.86 -6.95
N ILE A 9 -23.97 -9.96 -6.26
CA ILE A 9 -22.58 -10.28 -5.86
C ILE A 9 -21.70 -10.50 -7.09
N GLY A 10 -22.20 -11.23 -8.10
CA GLY A 10 -21.49 -11.45 -9.36
C GLY A 10 -21.21 -10.15 -10.12
N ASN A 11 -22.17 -9.23 -10.13
CA ASN A 11 -21.99 -7.91 -10.74
C ASN A 11 -20.98 -7.06 -9.99
N LEU A 12 -21.03 -7.05 -8.64
CA LEU A 12 -20.06 -6.34 -7.81
C LEU A 12 -18.63 -6.88 -8.06
N TYR A 13 -18.48 -8.21 -8.07
CA TYR A 13 -17.21 -8.86 -8.38
C TYR A 13 -16.68 -8.47 -9.76
N SER A 14 -17.54 -8.46 -10.78
CA SER A 14 -17.18 -8.10 -12.15
C SER A 14 -16.76 -6.64 -12.27
N ILE A 15 -17.43 -5.72 -11.55
CA ILE A 15 -17.06 -4.31 -11.47
C ILE A 15 -15.68 -4.16 -10.82
N ILE A 16 -15.44 -4.81 -9.68
CA ILE A 16 -14.15 -4.79 -8.99
C ILE A 16 -13.04 -5.33 -9.91
N LEU A 17 -13.28 -6.44 -10.60
CA LEU A 17 -12.33 -7.05 -11.52
C LEU A 17 -12.03 -6.16 -12.73
N THR A 18 -13.05 -5.48 -13.26
CA THR A 18 -12.91 -4.52 -14.37
C THR A 18 -12.07 -3.32 -13.94
N ILE A 19 -12.35 -2.76 -12.75
CA ILE A 19 -11.59 -1.66 -12.16
C ILE A 19 -10.12 -2.06 -11.95
N LEU A 20 -9.88 -3.23 -11.36
CA LEU A 20 -8.54 -3.80 -11.22
C LEU A 20 -7.85 -3.92 -12.59
N THR A 21 -8.53 -4.47 -13.59
CA THR A 21 -7.94 -4.65 -14.93
C THR A 21 -7.62 -3.32 -15.61
N LEU A 22 -8.45 -2.29 -15.42
CA LEU A 22 -8.21 -0.94 -15.94
C LEU A 22 -6.96 -0.32 -15.32
N PHE A 23 -6.83 -0.36 -13.98
CA PHE A 23 -5.70 0.27 -13.29
C PHE A 23 -4.41 -0.56 -13.33
N LEU A 24 -4.51 -1.89 -13.29
CA LEU A 24 -3.36 -2.77 -13.44
C LEU A 24 -2.89 -2.82 -14.90
N GLY A 25 -3.77 -2.80 -15.90
CA GLY A 25 -3.40 -3.06 -17.30
C GLY A 25 -2.26 -2.19 -17.83
N GLU A 26 -2.38 -0.87 -17.69
CA GLU A 26 -1.38 0.08 -18.21
C GLU A 26 -0.18 0.29 -17.27
N HIS A 27 -0.40 0.18 -15.97
CA HIS A 27 0.59 0.55 -14.94
C HIS A 27 0.92 -0.60 -13.97
N TRP A 28 0.75 -1.86 -14.40
CA TRP A 28 1.00 -3.08 -13.60
C TRP A 28 2.39 -3.08 -12.96
N ILE A 29 3.36 -2.43 -13.60
CA ILE A 29 4.73 -2.36 -13.12
C ILE A 29 4.84 -1.70 -11.74
N LEU A 30 3.99 -0.72 -11.42
CA LEU A 30 3.98 -0.07 -10.10
C LEU A 30 3.54 -1.04 -8.99
N PHE A 31 2.56 -1.89 -9.28
CA PHE A 31 2.11 -2.94 -8.37
C PHE A 31 3.17 -4.03 -8.20
N MET A 32 3.88 -4.40 -9.28
CA MET A 32 5.01 -5.32 -9.20
C MET A 32 6.18 -4.77 -8.38
N VAL A 33 6.48 -3.47 -8.50
CA VAL A 33 7.48 -2.81 -7.65
C VAL A 33 7.08 -2.91 -6.18
N LEU A 34 5.82 -2.60 -5.84
CA LEU A 34 5.33 -2.75 -4.47
C LEU A 34 5.44 -4.21 -3.99
N LEU A 35 5.11 -5.18 -4.83
CA LEU A 35 5.23 -6.60 -4.49
C LEU A 35 6.68 -7.01 -4.22
N LEU A 36 7.60 -6.61 -5.10
CA LEU A 36 9.03 -6.88 -4.93
C LEU A 36 9.58 -6.23 -3.67
N LEU A 37 9.20 -4.98 -3.38
CA LEU A 37 9.60 -4.29 -2.16
C LEU A 37 9.06 -5.01 -0.91
N ASN A 38 7.81 -5.45 -0.89
CA ASN A 38 7.25 -6.23 0.23
C ASN A 38 8.03 -7.52 0.49
N ILE A 39 8.46 -8.22 -0.58
CA ILE A 39 9.27 -9.43 -0.49
C ILE A 39 10.65 -9.09 0.09
N ILE A 40 11.33 -8.08 -0.46
CA ILE A 40 12.65 -7.64 -0.01
C ILE A 40 12.59 -7.16 1.45
N ASP A 41 11.56 -6.42 1.84
CA ASP A 41 11.37 -5.96 3.21
C ASP A 41 11.19 -7.13 4.17
N THR A 42 10.40 -8.14 3.79
CA THR A 42 10.20 -9.33 4.62
C THR A 42 11.51 -10.12 4.77
N LEU A 43 12.28 -10.25 3.69
CA LEU A 43 13.58 -10.93 3.72
C LEU A 43 14.60 -10.16 4.57
N THR A 44 14.72 -8.85 4.40
CA THR A 44 15.64 -8.01 5.17
C THR A 44 15.26 -7.95 6.64
N GLY A 45 13.96 -7.88 6.96
CA GLY A 45 13.46 -7.98 8.33
C GLY A 45 13.76 -9.33 8.99
N TRP A 46 13.68 -10.43 8.24
CA TRP A 46 14.09 -11.74 8.73
C TRP A 46 15.60 -11.84 8.99
N ILE A 47 16.43 -11.37 8.05
CA ILE A 47 17.90 -11.33 8.20
C ILE A 47 18.29 -10.54 9.45
N LYS A 48 17.72 -9.35 9.62
CA LYS A 48 17.89 -8.50 10.82
C LYS A 48 17.54 -9.26 12.11
N SER A 49 16.39 -9.93 12.14
CA SER A 49 15.91 -10.66 13.32
C SER A 49 16.88 -11.79 13.72
N ARG A 50 17.40 -12.49 12.72
CA ARG A 50 18.39 -13.57 12.89
C ARG A 50 19.72 -13.04 13.41
N ILE A 51 20.25 -11.97 12.84
CA ILE A 51 21.51 -11.33 13.30
C ILE A 51 21.38 -10.88 14.76
N ASN A 52 20.22 -10.32 15.12
CA ASN A 52 19.96 -9.83 16.47
C ASN A 52 19.53 -10.92 17.46
N ASN A 53 19.51 -12.20 17.08
CA ASN A 53 19.04 -13.33 17.89
C ASN A 53 17.64 -13.11 18.52
N LYS A 54 16.78 -12.32 17.87
CA LYS A 54 15.41 -12.01 18.32
C LYS A 54 14.37 -12.71 17.45
N GLU A 55 14.64 -13.95 17.08
CA GLU A 55 13.74 -14.73 16.25
C GLU A 55 12.43 -15.01 17.00
N ASN A 56 11.37 -14.34 16.57
CA ASN A 56 10.02 -14.59 17.06
C ASN A 56 9.10 -14.83 15.87
N SER A 57 8.55 -16.05 15.79
CA SER A 57 7.59 -16.45 14.76
C SER A 57 6.36 -15.51 14.70
N MET A 58 5.92 -15.01 15.86
CA MET A 58 4.81 -14.05 15.95
C MET A 58 5.15 -12.71 15.27
N ALA A 59 6.40 -12.28 15.35
CA ALA A 59 6.86 -11.04 14.70
C ALA A 59 6.91 -11.20 13.17
N GLY A 60 7.36 -12.35 12.68
CA GLY A 60 7.34 -12.69 11.25
C GLY A 60 5.92 -12.74 10.68
N LEU A 61 4.99 -13.41 11.38
CA LEU A 61 3.58 -13.46 10.99
C LEU A 61 2.94 -12.06 10.98
N LYS A 62 3.24 -11.23 11.99
CA LYS A 62 2.79 -9.83 12.04
C LYS A 62 3.31 -9.02 10.85
N GLY A 63 4.55 -9.28 10.41
CA GLY A 63 5.13 -8.68 9.21
C GLY A 63 4.32 -9.02 7.96
N ILE A 64 4.03 -10.30 7.74
CA ILE A 64 3.23 -10.77 6.59
C ILE A 64 1.81 -10.18 6.64
N MET A 65 1.17 -10.18 7.80
CA MET A 65 -0.16 -9.58 7.97
C MET A 65 -0.17 -8.09 7.62
N LYS A 66 0.87 -7.34 8.01
CA LYS A 66 1.02 -5.93 7.63
C LYS A 66 1.03 -5.76 6.09
N LYS A 67 1.74 -6.64 5.37
CA LYS A 67 1.80 -6.59 3.90
C LYS A 67 0.44 -6.89 3.26
N LEU A 68 -0.29 -7.86 3.79
CA LEU A 68 -1.65 -8.17 3.31
C LEU A 68 -2.60 -6.98 3.50
N VAL A 69 -2.53 -6.30 4.65
CA VAL A 69 -3.32 -5.10 4.91
C VAL A 69 -2.99 -3.97 3.91
N GLN A 70 -1.73 -3.81 3.52
CA GLN A 70 -1.35 -2.83 2.48
C GLN A 70 -2.00 -3.14 1.13
N TRP A 71 -2.11 -4.40 0.73
CA TRP A 71 -2.81 -4.78 -0.50
C TRP A 71 -4.32 -4.52 -0.43
N ILE A 72 -4.93 -4.69 0.74
CA ILE A 72 -6.32 -4.29 0.96
C ILE A 72 -6.47 -2.77 0.83
N LEU A 73 -5.52 -1.99 1.37
CA LEU A 73 -5.52 -0.52 1.22
C LEU A 73 -5.38 -0.10 -0.25
N VAL A 74 -4.51 -0.75 -1.01
CA VAL A 74 -4.39 -0.50 -2.47
C VAL A 74 -5.73 -0.73 -3.16
N LEU A 75 -6.39 -1.88 -2.90
CA LEU A 75 -7.69 -2.17 -3.51
C LEU A 75 -8.73 -1.09 -3.18
N LEU A 76 -8.85 -0.72 -1.90
CA LEU A 76 -9.79 0.31 -1.46
C LEU A 76 -9.48 1.67 -2.10
N ALA A 77 -8.21 2.05 -2.20
CA ALA A 77 -7.79 3.32 -2.74
C ALA A 77 -8.15 3.51 -4.23
N PHE A 78 -8.27 2.42 -5.01
CA PHE A 78 -8.71 2.48 -6.41
C PHE A 78 -10.22 2.27 -6.58
N VAL A 79 -10.90 1.57 -5.68
CA VAL A 79 -12.36 1.36 -5.74
C VAL A 79 -13.12 2.60 -5.26
N ILE A 80 -12.69 3.21 -4.16
CA ILE A 80 -13.37 4.35 -3.53
C ILE A 80 -13.57 5.54 -4.50
N PRO A 81 -12.57 5.96 -5.30
CA PRO A 81 -12.75 7.02 -6.28
C PRO A 81 -13.84 6.75 -7.32
N VAL A 82 -14.05 5.48 -7.70
CA VAL A 82 -15.14 5.11 -8.62
C VAL A 82 -16.50 5.36 -7.97
N CYS A 83 -16.66 4.99 -6.69
CA CYS A 83 -17.86 5.31 -5.93
C CYS A 83 -18.09 6.82 -5.81
N PHE A 84 -17.02 7.60 -5.56
CA PHE A 84 -17.11 9.06 -5.52
C PHE A 84 -17.51 9.68 -6.85
N LYS A 85 -17.07 9.12 -7.98
CA LYS A 85 -17.48 9.60 -9.30
C LYS A 85 -18.99 9.45 -9.51
N GLU A 86 -19.57 8.32 -9.10
CA GLU A 86 -21.02 8.10 -9.14
C GLU A 86 -21.77 9.04 -8.19
N LEU A 87 -21.27 9.25 -6.97
CA LEU A 87 -21.84 10.22 -6.04
C LEU A 87 -21.78 11.65 -6.60
N GLY A 88 -20.68 12.02 -7.24
CA GLY A 88 -20.49 13.31 -7.91
C GLY A 88 -21.55 13.55 -8.98
N ALA A 89 -21.89 12.53 -9.76
CA ALA A 89 -22.96 12.62 -10.76
C ALA A 89 -24.34 12.89 -10.12
N VAL A 90 -24.64 12.31 -8.95
CA VAL A 90 -25.90 12.55 -8.22
C VAL A 90 -26.01 13.99 -7.72
N ILE A 91 -24.91 14.54 -7.21
CA ILE A 91 -24.87 15.91 -6.64
C ILE A 91 -24.44 16.98 -7.66
N ASN A 92 -24.22 16.59 -8.91
CA ASN A 92 -23.77 17.45 -10.02
C ASN A 92 -22.43 18.17 -9.74
N ILE A 93 -21.47 17.45 -9.15
CA ILE A 93 -20.10 17.89 -8.89
C ILE A 93 -19.11 16.95 -9.58
N ASP A 94 -18.13 17.49 -10.29
CA ASP A 94 -17.05 16.68 -10.87
C ASP A 94 -16.04 16.27 -9.79
N LEU A 95 -16.06 14.97 -9.45
CA LEU A 95 -15.17 14.34 -8.48
C LEU A 95 -14.09 13.48 -9.15
N SER A 96 -13.84 13.67 -10.45
CA SER A 96 -12.85 12.89 -11.21
C SER A 96 -11.42 13.02 -10.69
N ILE A 97 -11.09 14.13 -10.01
CA ILE A 97 -9.78 14.34 -9.36
C ILE A 97 -9.51 13.29 -8.26
N LEU A 98 -10.54 12.68 -7.66
CA LEU A 98 -10.33 11.65 -6.65
C LEU A 98 -9.69 10.39 -7.21
N ALA A 99 -9.68 10.18 -8.54
CA ALA A 99 -8.95 9.08 -9.17
C ALA A 99 -7.44 9.11 -8.85
N PHE A 100 -6.87 10.28 -8.55
CA PHE A 100 -5.47 10.41 -8.14
C PHE A 100 -5.18 9.84 -6.75
N LEU A 101 -6.21 9.64 -5.91
CA LEU A 101 -6.05 9.10 -4.56
C LEU A 101 -5.46 7.69 -4.58
N GLY A 102 -5.89 6.84 -5.52
CA GLY A 102 -5.35 5.48 -5.68
C GLY A 102 -3.84 5.50 -5.94
N TRP A 103 -3.41 6.36 -6.86
CA TRP A 103 -2.00 6.53 -7.20
C TRP A 103 -1.18 7.13 -6.06
N TYR A 104 -1.74 8.09 -5.34
CA TYR A 104 -1.11 8.67 -4.16
C TYR A 104 -0.87 7.62 -3.06
N VAL A 105 -1.89 6.80 -2.76
CA VAL A 105 -1.77 5.71 -1.78
C VAL A 105 -0.73 4.69 -2.23
N LEU A 106 -0.72 4.30 -3.51
CA LEU A 106 0.28 3.37 -4.06
C LEU A 106 1.71 3.92 -3.91
N ALA A 107 1.93 5.19 -4.26
CA ALA A 107 3.23 5.84 -4.12
C ALA A 107 3.68 5.94 -2.65
N SER A 108 2.76 6.29 -1.75
CA SER A 108 3.02 6.37 -0.30
C SER A 108 3.45 5.00 0.26
N LEU A 109 2.76 3.92 -0.15
CA LEU A 109 3.11 2.57 0.26
C LEU A 109 4.49 2.15 -0.25
N ILE A 110 4.85 2.47 -1.49
CA ILE A 110 6.19 2.20 -2.06
C ILE A 110 7.28 2.91 -1.24
N ILE A 111 7.09 4.20 -0.92
CA ILE A 111 8.04 4.97 -0.10
C ILE A 111 8.18 4.36 1.30
N ASN A 112 7.06 3.94 1.90
CA ASN A 112 7.06 3.32 3.22
C ASN A 112 7.80 1.98 3.25
N GLU A 113 7.64 1.16 2.20
CA GLU A 113 8.38 -0.09 2.04
C GLU A 113 9.87 0.15 1.85
N TYR A 114 10.23 1.13 1.03
CA TYR A 114 11.63 1.51 0.84
C TYR A 114 12.27 1.97 2.15
N ARG A 115 11.59 2.80 2.94
CA ARG A 115 12.05 3.23 4.26
C ARG A 115 12.29 2.03 5.19
N SER A 116 11.33 1.10 5.26
CA SER A 116 11.42 -0.10 6.10
C SER A 116 12.63 -0.97 5.73
N ILE A 117 12.93 -1.13 4.43
CA ILE A 117 14.13 -1.84 3.95
C ILE A 117 15.41 -1.16 4.43
N LEU A 118 15.51 0.17 4.30
CA LEU A 118 16.68 0.93 4.74
C LEU A 118 16.91 0.78 6.25
N GLU A 119 15.84 0.86 7.06
CA GLU A 119 15.89 0.64 8.51
C GLU A 119 16.35 -0.79 8.84
N ASN A 120 15.84 -1.80 8.12
CA ASN A 120 16.24 -3.19 8.30
C ASN A 120 17.72 -3.43 7.96
N LEU A 121 18.22 -2.82 6.90
CA LEU A 121 19.63 -2.94 6.48
C LEU A 121 20.58 -2.28 7.48
N VAL A 122 20.25 -1.09 7.99
CA VAL A 122 21.04 -0.41 9.02
C VAL A 122 21.11 -1.25 10.29
N GLU A 123 19.97 -1.80 10.75
CA GLU A 123 19.92 -2.65 11.94
C GLU A 123 20.58 -4.02 11.74
N ALA A 124 20.74 -4.49 10.50
CA ALA A 124 21.52 -5.66 10.15
C ALA A 124 23.04 -5.38 10.10
N GLY A 125 23.47 -4.13 10.29
CA GLY A 125 24.88 -3.73 10.30
C GLY A 125 25.46 -3.39 8.91
N CYS A 126 24.61 -3.22 7.89
CA CYS A 126 25.07 -2.75 6.58
C CYS A 126 25.38 -1.25 6.59
N ASP A 127 26.45 -0.84 5.90
CA ASP A 127 26.81 0.57 5.74
C ASP A 127 25.92 1.23 4.68
N VAL A 128 24.78 1.75 5.14
CA VAL A 128 23.81 2.48 4.31
C VAL A 128 24.03 3.98 4.49
N PRO A 129 24.11 4.78 3.41
CA PRO A 129 24.25 6.23 3.51
C PRO A 129 23.18 6.86 4.41
N GLN A 130 23.61 7.46 5.51
CA GLN A 130 22.73 8.02 6.54
C GLN A 130 21.78 9.10 6.01
N VAL A 131 22.15 9.77 4.91
CA VAL A 131 21.29 10.75 4.23
C VAL A 131 19.98 10.12 3.72
N LEU A 132 20.01 8.86 3.27
CA LEU A 132 18.82 8.17 2.77
C LEU A 132 17.88 7.82 3.92
N VAL A 133 18.43 7.28 5.00
CA VAL A 133 17.68 6.88 6.20
C VAL A 133 17.05 8.11 6.86
N LYS A 134 17.87 9.10 7.21
CA LYS A 134 17.40 10.30 7.92
C LYS A 134 16.53 11.19 7.03
N GLY A 135 16.83 11.29 5.74
CA GLY A 135 16.04 12.09 4.79
C GLY A 135 14.60 11.58 4.69
N LEU A 136 14.43 10.27 4.52
CA LEU A 136 13.10 9.63 4.47
C LEU A 136 12.39 9.66 5.82
N GLU A 137 13.11 9.45 6.92
CA GLU A 137 12.55 9.52 8.27
C GLU A 137 12.00 10.93 8.58
N VAL A 138 12.77 11.98 8.27
CA VAL A 138 12.37 13.37 8.49
C VAL A 138 11.21 13.76 7.57
N ALA A 139 11.23 13.33 6.30
CA ALA A 139 10.12 13.56 5.39
C ALA A 139 8.83 12.92 5.90
N SER A 140 8.89 11.66 6.35
CA SER A 140 7.75 10.95 6.94
C SER A 140 7.24 11.64 8.20
N LYS A 141 8.12 11.96 9.15
CA LYS A 141 7.74 12.64 10.41
C LYS A 141 7.08 14.00 10.16
N LYS A 142 7.55 14.75 9.16
CA LYS A 142 6.89 16.02 8.78
C LYS A 142 5.48 15.78 8.26
N ILE A 143 5.28 14.78 7.41
CA ILE A 143 3.95 14.42 6.91
C ILE A 143 3.03 14.01 8.06
N ASP A 144 3.51 13.18 8.99
CA ASP A 144 2.73 12.74 10.15
C ASP A 144 2.35 13.92 11.05
N ASN A 145 3.29 14.82 11.35
CA ASN A 145 3.04 16.03 12.14
C ASN A 145 2.12 17.05 11.42
N PHE A 146 2.10 17.07 10.08
CA PHE A 146 1.13 17.89 9.35
C PHE A 146 -0.30 17.38 9.58
N ASN A 147 -0.50 16.07 9.68
CA ASN A 147 -1.81 15.45 9.89
C ASN A 147 -2.30 15.55 11.34
N GLU A 148 -1.43 15.78 12.33
CA GLU A 148 -1.79 15.93 13.75
C GLU A 148 -2.08 17.38 14.17
N ASN A 149 -1.69 18.37 13.35
CA ASN A 149 -1.89 19.81 13.64
C ASN A 149 -3.07 20.43 12.86
N GLU A 150 -3.89 19.62 12.20
CA GLU A 150 -5.25 19.93 11.72
C GLU A 150 -6.30 19.27 12.62
#